data_AF-A0A7S3TXF6-F1
#
_entry.id   AF-A0A7S3TXF6-F1
#
_cell.length_a   1.000
_cell.length_b   1.000
_cell.length_c   1.000
_cell.angle_alpha   90.00
_cell.angle_beta   90.00
_cell.angle_gamma   90.00
#
_symmetry.space_group_name_H-M   'P 1'
#
loop_
_entity.id
_entity.type
_entity.pdbx_description
1 polymer ?
#
loop_
_entity_poly.entity_id
_entity_poly.type
_entity_poly.pdbx_seq_one_letter_code
_entity_poly.pdbx_strand_id
1 'polypeptide(L)'
;TVSAAHAAAAVGAGGRGSLSCGCGASVLRATVRWPPSLLGRFEALLSRRLAARKRWIAAVETALSGSPPLGEVTALLGRAETMQLHDDARAAELSRRAAGGEAWEARAAAMLAGKAACSLGALQAHLRAAGSLPLRLPQEAALRAKEAGARAWAREAEGALQGAARWQPSDAASEEKLRSLLRRPEPAGLTLPAAESLSRELERLGWVREAAALSEEPKPRLDALKEATSRADLLGLSHLPAAASLERRAAAASKWCGRANNALRRRSYLNQLQALSAEGAALGVATEQLEEIDERVASAARWSERARAALASGGSASVEEAVALATEAAALDVTVAEEGKVKELVQSHELWAKRATGAFVKRGCGASLLEALTHRGEPLETTAESEDGGGEQSGTTACCFCTGNDAATTSKFMIGCDACDRWYHGPCVGVDKKAADQMTEYVCLFCCRKSGTPYKYGPPEPVPKMTRRPRLRQVAALIDEADKIPLSIPEVEPMRRLMSEAAAWQAEASGVLEQEGSAALPASKLLSVIAAGEACEVEPEALPALRKVAAQFLAWQSRARAVLSGEWSPIH
;
A
#
# COMPACT_ATOMS: atom_id res chain seq x y z
N THR A 1 33.66 -57.94 -70.22
CA THR A 1 34.47 -59.11 -69.82
C THR A 1 33.89 -60.31 -70.56
N VAL A 2 34.44 -60.83 -71.65
CA VAL A 2 35.81 -60.94 -72.17
C VAL A 2 36.03 -60.06 -73.42
N SER A 3 37.28 -59.66 -73.60
CA SER A 3 37.81 -58.68 -74.57
C SER A 3 37.42 -58.93 -76.04
N ALA A 4 36.76 -57.94 -76.64
CA ALA A 4 36.71 -57.72 -78.08
C ALA A 4 37.48 -56.44 -78.47
N ALA A 5 38.50 -56.08 -77.69
CA ALA A 5 39.51 -55.12 -78.10
C ALA A 5 40.61 -55.90 -78.82
N HIS A 6 40.59 -55.83 -80.16
CA HIS A 6 41.66 -56.11 -81.16
C HIS A 6 41.13 -56.66 -82.52
N ALA A 7 39.86 -56.41 -82.89
CA ALA A 7 39.30 -56.95 -84.15
C ALA A 7 38.95 -55.90 -85.23
N ALA A 8 39.63 -54.74 -85.30
CA ALA A 8 39.34 -53.74 -86.34
C ALA A 8 40.57 -52.98 -86.88
N ALA A 9 41.74 -53.62 -86.94
CA ALA A 9 42.91 -53.05 -87.63
C ALA A 9 43.73 -54.16 -88.31
N ALA A 10 43.18 -54.76 -89.37
CA ALA A 10 43.93 -55.45 -90.42
C ALA A 10 42.95 -55.97 -91.50
N VAL A 11 42.35 -55.05 -92.28
CA VAL A 11 41.98 -55.37 -93.65
C VAL A 11 43.09 -54.79 -94.52
N GLY A 12 44.12 -55.61 -94.76
CA GLY A 12 45.27 -55.22 -95.57
C GLY A 12 46.50 -56.04 -95.21
N ALA A 13 46.90 -56.91 -96.14
CA ALA A 13 48.11 -57.72 -96.18
C ALA A 13 48.17 -58.93 -95.23
N GLY A 14 48.27 -60.11 -95.84
CA GLY A 14 48.30 -61.40 -95.19
C GLY A 14 49.53 -61.63 -94.31
N GLY A 15 49.28 -62.17 -93.13
CA GLY A 15 50.30 -62.76 -92.26
C GLY A 15 49.71 -64.02 -91.64
N ARG A 16 50.25 -65.19 -92.00
CA ARG A 16 49.85 -66.48 -91.44
C ARG A 16 50.50 -66.64 -90.07
N GLY A 17 49.71 -66.57 -89.01
CA GLY A 17 50.13 -66.95 -87.66
C GLY A 17 49.51 -68.30 -87.28
N SER A 18 50.32 -69.36 -87.27
CA SER A 18 49.96 -70.69 -86.77
C SER A 18 50.17 -70.72 -85.26
N LEU A 19 49.12 -71.01 -84.48
CA LEU A 19 49.23 -71.38 -83.07
C LEU A 19 48.60 -72.77 -82.92
N SER A 20 49.43 -73.79 -82.80
CA SER A 20 49.02 -75.16 -82.52
C SER A 20 48.75 -75.32 -81.02
N CYS A 21 47.53 -75.74 -80.65
CA CYS A 21 47.27 -76.24 -79.30
C CYS A 21 47.64 -77.73 -79.21
N GLY A 22 48.20 -78.13 -78.07
CA GLY A 22 48.66 -79.49 -77.78
C GLY A 22 47.57 -80.41 -77.22
N CYS A 23 46.40 -80.49 -77.86
CA CYS A 23 45.43 -81.55 -77.59
C CYS A 23 44.84 -82.04 -78.92
N GLY A 24 45.00 -83.34 -79.20
CA GLY A 24 44.63 -84.00 -80.46
C GLY A 24 43.11 -84.17 -80.68
N ALA A 25 42.35 -83.09 -80.59
CA ALA A 25 40.98 -83.01 -81.09
C ALA A 25 40.98 -82.11 -82.34
N SER A 26 40.51 -82.64 -83.46
CA SER A 26 40.38 -81.95 -84.76
C SER A 26 39.78 -80.55 -84.59
N VAL A 27 40.58 -79.51 -84.88
CA VAL A 27 40.14 -78.11 -84.93
C VAL A 27 39.03 -78.00 -85.99
N LEU A 28 37.78 -77.92 -85.54
CA LEU A 28 36.66 -77.49 -86.37
C LEU A 28 36.94 -76.06 -86.83
N ARG A 29 37.52 -75.92 -88.02
CA ARG A 29 37.76 -74.63 -88.66
C ARG A 29 36.42 -74.11 -89.19
N ALA A 30 35.65 -73.47 -88.32
CA ALA A 30 34.41 -72.81 -88.70
C ALA A 30 34.73 -71.53 -89.49
N THR A 31 34.48 -71.56 -90.80
CA THR A 31 34.58 -70.36 -91.65
C THR A 31 33.27 -69.58 -91.50
N VAL A 32 33.25 -68.60 -90.60
CA VAL A 32 32.08 -67.72 -90.43
C VAL A 32 32.02 -66.74 -91.60
N ARG A 33 31.22 -67.05 -92.63
CA ARG A 33 30.86 -66.07 -93.68
C ARG A 33 29.69 -65.24 -93.19
N TRP A 34 29.95 -63.97 -92.87
CA TRP A 34 28.91 -63.01 -92.56
C TRP A 34 28.05 -62.76 -93.80
N PRO A 35 26.71 -62.89 -93.73
CA PRO A 35 25.83 -62.49 -94.81
C PRO A 35 26.08 -61.02 -95.20
N PRO A 36 26.05 -60.65 -96.50
CA PRO A 36 26.17 -59.26 -96.93
C PRO A 36 25.20 -58.31 -96.23
N SER A 37 24.02 -58.82 -95.84
CA SER A 37 23.01 -58.11 -95.05
C SER A 37 23.44 -57.80 -93.61
N LEU A 38 24.25 -58.65 -92.96
CA LEU A 38 24.82 -58.37 -91.64
C LEU A 38 26.00 -57.41 -91.73
N LEU A 39 26.84 -57.54 -92.77
CA LEU A 39 27.95 -56.62 -93.00
C LEU A 39 27.44 -55.19 -93.27
N GLY A 40 26.42 -55.04 -94.12
CA GLY A 40 25.79 -53.73 -94.38
C GLY A 40 25.09 -53.13 -93.15
N ARG A 41 24.48 -53.96 -92.28
CA ARG A 41 23.93 -53.50 -90.99
C ARG A 41 25.01 -53.04 -90.03
N PHE A 42 26.14 -53.74 -89.97
CA PHE A 42 27.28 -53.39 -89.14
C PHE A 42 27.96 -52.10 -89.60
N GLU A 43 28.18 -51.96 -90.91
CA GLU A 43 28.74 -50.74 -91.53
C GLU A 43 27.83 -49.53 -91.34
N ALA A 44 26.51 -49.70 -91.49
CA ALA A 44 25.53 -48.65 -91.19
C ALA A 44 25.55 -48.25 -89.70
N LEU A 45 25.70 -49.22 -88.79
CA LEU A 45 25.78 -48.96 -87.35
C LEU A 45 27.08 -48.23 -86.97
N LEU A 46 28.23 -48.65 -87.50
CA LEU A 46 29.52 -47.97 -87.31
C LEU A 46 29.50 -46.56 -87.90
N SER A 47 28.97 -46.38 -89.11
CA SER A 47 28.86 -45.07 -89.76
C SER A 47 27.98 -44.13 -88.95
N ARG A 48 26.85 -44.61 -88.41
CA ARG A 48 25.99 -43.83 -87.51
C ARG A 48 26.70 -43.45 -86.21
N ARG A 49 27.46 -44.37 -85.59
CA ARG A 49 28.23 -44.09 -84.37
C ARG A 49 29.38 -43.10 -84.60
N LEU A 50 30.11 -43.23 -85.70
CA LEU A 50 31.18 -42.30 -86.09
C LEU A 50 30.62 -40.91 -86.41
N ALA A 51 29.52 -40.83 -87.15
CA ALA A 51 28.85 -39.56 -87.42
C ALA A 51 28.32 -38.90 -86.13
N ALA A 52 27.75 -39.68 -85.21
CA ALA A 52 27.34 -39.18 -83.90
C ALA A 52 28.52 -38.64 -83.08
N ARG A 53 29.64 -39.37 -83.04
CA ARG A 53 30.87 -38.93 -82.35
C ARG A 53 31.47 -37.68 -82.98
N LYS A 54 31.53 -37.57 -84.32
CA LYS A 54 32.00 -36.36 -85.03
C LYS A 54 31.15 -35.13 -84.70
N ARG A 55 29.82 -35.28 -84.71
CA ARG A 55 28.89 -34.21 -84.32
C ARG A 55 29.06 -33.81 -82.87
N TRP A 56 29.26 -34.78 -81.98
CA TRP A 56 29.55 -34.51 -80.57
C TRP A 56 30.86 -33.74 -80.40
N ILE A 57 31.96 -34.18 -81.03
CA ILE A 57 33.25 -33.47 -80.98
C ILE A 57 33.11 -32.01 -81.40
N ALA A 58 32.46 -31.75 -82.55
CA ALA A 58 32.26 -30.39 -83.04
C ALA A 58 31.43 -29.52 -82.06
N ALA A 59 30.39 -30.11 -81.46
CA ALA A 59 29.58 -29.43 -80.46
C ALA A 59 30.38 -29.16 -79.17
N VAL A 60 31.23 -30.08 -78.74
CA VAL A 60 32.10 -29.89 -77.55
C VAL A 60 33.16 -28.83 -77.82
N GLU A 61 33.80 -28.81 -78.98
CA GLU A 61 34.80 -27.80 -79.32
C GLU A 61 34.17 -26.40 -79.36
N THR A 62 32.97 -26.29 -79.93
CA THR A 62 32.18 -25.05 -79.89
C THR A 62 31.87 -24.64 -78.45
N ALA A 63 31.41 -25.57 -77.62
CA ALA A 63 31.13 -25.31 -76.21
C ALA A 63 32.39 -24.93 -75.40
N LEU A 64 33.54 -25.55 -75.65
CA LEU A 64 34.78 -25.25 -74.93
C LEU A 64 35.40 -23.92 -75.34
N SER A 65 35.16 -23.47 -76.58
CA SER A 65 35.62 -22.17 -77.09
C SER A 65 34.88 -20.96 -76.54
N GLY A 66 33.74 -21.17 -75.86
CA GLY A 66 32.93 -20.10 -75.30
C GLY A 66 32.40 -20.40 -73.89
N SER A 67 31.30 -19.72 -73.54
CA SER A 67 30.57 -19.88 -72.28
C SER A 67 29.18 -20.49 -72.53
N PRO A 68 29.10 -21.82 -72.74
CA PRO A 68 27.84 -22.51 -72.96
C PRO A 68 26.98 -22.50 -71.68
N PRO A 69 25.64 -22.63 -71.78
CA PRO A 69 24.79 -22.86 -70.63
C PRO A 69 25.18 -24.15 -69.92
N LEU A 70 25.10 -24.17 -68.58
CA LEU A 70 25.39 -25.38 -67.79
C LEU A 70 24.57 -26.59 -68.29
N GLY A 71 23.29 -26.40 -68.61
CA GLY A 71 22.42 -27.44 -69.16
C GLY A 71 22.88 -28.02 -70.51
N GLU A 72 23.59 -27.24 -71.32
CA GLU A 72 24.16 -27.72 -72.59
C GLU A 72 25.38 -28.60 -72.33
N VAL A 73 26.22 -28.21 -71.37
CA VAL A 73 27.41 -28.98 -70.94
C VAL A 73 26.99 -30.31 -70.31
N THR A 74 26.00 -30.31 -69.43
CA THR A 74 25.48 -31.56 -68.82
C THR A 74 24.84 -32.48 -69.88
N ALA A 75 24.13 -31.92 -70.86
CA ALA A 75 23.60 -32.69 -71.99
C ALA A 75 24.71 -33.26 -72.91
N LEU A 76 25.81 -32.53 -73.11
CA LEU A 76 26.99 -33.03 -73.83
C LEU A 76 27.68 -34.17 -73.07
N LEU A 77 27.77 -34.09 -71.74
CA LEU A 77 28.31 -35.15 -70.89
C LEU A 77 27.43 -36.40 -70.90
N GLY A 78 26.10 -36.28 -70.79
CA GLY A 78 25.19 -37.44 -70.90
C GLY A 78 25.25 -38.12 -72.26
N ARG A 79 25.45 -37.36 -73.35
CA ARG A 79 25.74 -37.92 -74.68
C ARG A 79 27.10 -38.64 -74.72
N ALA A 80 28.12 -38.11 -74.05
CA ALA A 80 29.44 -38.73 -73.96
C ALA A 80 29.38 -40.08 -73.23
N GLU A 81 28.62 -40.15 -72.13
CA GLU A 81 28.37 -41.36 -71.36
C GLU A 81 27.63 -42.42 -72.19
N THR A 82 26.58 -42.02 -72.91
CA THR A 82 25.86 -42.92 -73.83
C THR A 82 26.77 -43.50 -74.93
N MET A 83 27.80 -42.75 -75.32
CA MET A 83 28.81 -43.18 -76.30
C MET A 83 30.06 -43.83 -75.66
N GLN A 84 30.07 -44.02 -74.34
CA GLN A 84 31.17 -44.62 -73.56
C GLN A 84 32.53 -43.92 -73.73
N LEU A 85 32.52 -42.58 -73.82
CA LEU A 85 33.71 -41.76 -74.03
C LEU A 85 34.40 -41.36 -72.70
N HIS A 86 34.71 -42.34 -71.85
CA HIS A 86 35.18 -42.09 -70.49
C HIS A 86 36.62 -41.53 -70.41
N ASP A 87 37.48 -41.86 -71.39
CA ASP A 87 38.89 -41.41 -71.43
C ASP A 87 39.13 -40.21 -72.36
N ASP A 88 38.08 -39.55 -72.85
CA ASP A 88 38.20 -38.41 -73.76
C ASP A 88 38.56 -37.12 -72.99
N ALA A 89 39.69 -36.50 -73.34
CA ALA A 89 40.17 -35.28 -72.68
C ALA A 89 39.16 -34.12 -72.73
N ARG A 90 38.34 -34.05 -73.79
CA ARG A 90 37.31 -33.00 -73.93
C ARG A 90 36.13 -33.29 -73.00
N ALA A 91 35.77 -34.56 -72.78
CA ALA A 91 34.77 -34.95 -71.80
C ALA A 91 35.24 -34.66 -70.37
N ALA A 92 36.52 -34.90 -70.07
CA ALA A 92 37.11 -34.56 -68.77
C ALA A 92 37.09 -33.05 -68.48
N GLU A 93 37.37 -32.21 -69.48
CA GLU A 93 37.28 -30.75 -69.35
C GLU A 93 35.83 -30.26 -69.18
N LEU A 94 34.87 -30.79 -69.96
CA LEU A 94 33.45 -30.48 -69.77
C LEU A 94 32.97 -30.90 -68.37
N SER A 95 33.44 -32.04 -67.85
CA SER A 95 33.11 -32.52 -66.52
C SER A 95 33.63 -31.58 -65.43
N ARG A 96 34.87 -31.07 -65.54
CA ARG A 96 35.39 -30.04 -64.62
C ARG A 96 34.57 -28.76 -64.64
N ARG A 97 34.22 -28.25 -65.84
CA ARG A 97 33.36 -27.07 -65.96
C ARG A 97 31.99 -27.32 -65.32
N ALA A 98 31.35 -28.44 -65.63
CA ALA A 98 30.05 -28.82 -65.08
C ALA A 98 30.08 -28.90 -63.55
N ALA A 99 31.06 -29.59 -62.96
CA ALA A 99 31.19 -29.71 -61.50
C ALA A 99 31.36 -28.34 -60.82
N GLY A 100 32.16 -27.44 -61.40
CA GLY A 100 32.31 -26.07 -60.91
C GLY A 100 31.01 -25.24 -61.00
N GLY A 101 30.28 -25.37 -62.12
CA GLY A 101 28.99 -24.71 -62.33
C GLY A 101 27.88 -25.24 -61.41
N GLU A 102 27.78 -26.56 -61.24
CA GLU A 102 26.82 -27.22 -60.35
C GLU A 102 27.05 -26.86 -58.88
N ALA A 103 28.32 -26.84 -58.43
CA ALA A 103 28.66 -26.40 -57.08
C ALA A 103 28.31 -24.93 -56.85
N TRP A 104 28.51 -24.08 -57.87
CA TRP A 104 28.12 -22.68 -57.81
C TRP A 104 26.60 -22.51 -57.75
N GLU A 105 25.85 -23.22 -58.61
CA GLU A 105 24.39 -23.21 -58.68
C GLU A 105 23.74 -23.71 -57.39
N ALA A 106 24.27 -24.79 -56.78
CA ALA A 106 23.78 -25.30 -55.51
C ALA A 106 23.92 -24.26 -54.38
N ARG A 107 25.03 -23.53 -54.34
CA ARG A 107 25.24 -22.44 -53.37
C ARG A 107 24.36 -21.23 -53.68
N ALA A 108 24.20 -20.85 -54.95
CA ALA A 108 23.32 -19.77 -55.36
C ALA A 108 21.86 -20.06 -54.99
N ALA A 109 21.39 -21.29 -55.21
CA ALA A 109 20.06 -21.75 -54.84
C ALA A 109 19.83 -21.70 -53.32
N ALA A 110 20.83 -22.10 -52.52
CA ALA A 110 20.76 -22.00 -51.07
C ALA A 110 20.69 -20.53 -50.59
N MET A 111 21.45 -19.63 -51.21
CA MET A 111 21.41 -18.19 -50.93
C MET A 111 20.08 -17.56 -51.34
N LEU A 112 19.51 -17.91 -52.50
CA LEU A 112 18.21 -17.40 -52.96
C LEU A 112 17.06 -17.90 -52.09
N ALA A 113 17.09 -19.17 -51.70
CA ALA A 113 16.08 -19.79 -50.85
C ALA A 113 16.14 -19.35 -49.37
N GLY A 114 17.11 -18.49 -48.99
CA GLY A 114 17.27 -18.01 -47.62
C GLY A 114 17.68 -19.10 -46.62
N LYS A 115 18.13 -20.26 -47.10
CA LYS A 115 18.54 -21.40 -46.27
C LYS A 115 19.94 -21.21 -45.66
N ALA A 116 20.69 -20.23 -46.15
CA ALA A 116 21.99 -19.83 -45.62
C ALA A 116 21.99 -18.32 -45.37
N ALA A 117 22.14 -17.92 -44.11
CA ALA A 117 22.40 -16.53 -43.76
C ALA A 117 23.74 -16.12 -44.40
N CYS A 118 23.72 -15.12 -45.27
CA CYS A 118 24.94 -14.63 -45.92
C CYS A 118 25.01 -13.10 -45.87
N SER A 119 26.21 -12.55 -45.71
CA SER A 119 26.40 -11.10 -45.77
C SER A 119 26.38 -10.61 -47.23
N LEU A 120 26.12 -9.32 -47.43
CA LEU A 120 26.23 -8.70 -48.76
C LEU A 120 27.62 -8.93 -49.39
N GLY A 121 28.68 -8.93 -48.56
CA GLY A 121 30.04 -9.24 -49.00
C GLY A 121 30.21 -10.68 -49.49
N ALA A 122 29.57 -11.65 -48.82
CA ALA A 122 29.58 -13.05 -49.24
C ALA A 122 28.82 -13.26 -50.56
N LEU A 123 27.69 -12.58 -50.74
CA LEU A 123 26.92 -12.58 -51.98
C LEU A 123 27.75 -12.03 -53.16
N GLN A 124 28.44 -10.90 -52.94
CA GLN A 124 29.34 -10.29 -53.92
C GLN A 124 30.54 -11.18 -54.25
N ALA A 125 31.10 -11.88 -53.27
CA ALA A 125 32.18 -12.84 -53.49
C ALA A 125 31.70 -14.01 -54.37
N HIS A 126 30.50 -14.55 -54.12
CA HIS A 126 29.92 -15.63 -54.92
C HIS A 126 29.61 -15.19 -56.36
N LEU A 127 29.10 -13.97 -56.55
CA LEU A 127 28.92 -13.38 -57.87
C LEU A 127 30.23 -13.13 -58.62
N ARG A 128 31.31 -12.76 -57.93
CA ARG A 128 32.65 -12.65 -58.54
C ARG A 128 33.17 -14.02 -58.99
N ALA A 129 32.92 -15.07 -58.21
CA ALA A 129 33.29 -16.44 -58.59
C ALA A 129 32.56 -16.90 -59.87
N ALA A 130 31.31 -16.46 -60.11
CA ALA A 130 30.59 -16.74 -61.35
C ALA A 130 31.36 -16.25 -62.60
N GLY A 131 31.95 -15.05 -62.52
CA GLY A 131 32.73 -14.47 -63.62
C GLY A 131 34.02 -15.22 -63.96
N SER A 132 34.50 -16.09 -63.07
CA SER A 132 35.66 -16.97 -63.31
C SER A 132 35.28 -18.32 -63.94
N LEU A 133 33.98 -18.63 -64.04
CA LEU A 133 33.49 -19.86 -64.65
C LEU A 133 33.18 -19.63 -66.14
N PRO A 134 33.74 -20.41 -67.09
CA PRO A 134 33.44 -20.29 -68.51
C PRO A 134 32.09 -20.98 -68.84
N LEU A 135 31.02 -20.55 -68.17
CA LEU A 135 29.67 -21.09 -68.25
C LEU A 135 28.63 -19.99 -68.12
N ARG A 136 27.45 -20.18 -68.74
CA ARG A 136 26.25 -19.40 -68.43
C ARG A 136 25.44 -20.13 -67.36
N LEU A 137 25.30 -19.48 -66.21
CA LEU A 137 24.72 -20.03 -64.98
C LEU A 137 23.27 -19.54 -64.81
N PRO A 138 22.26 -20.43 -64.79
CA PRO A 138 20.86 -20.07 -64.68
C PRO A 138 20.50 -19.12 -63.53
N GLN A 139 21.12 -19.27 -62.35
CA GLN A 139 20.76 -18.45 -61.19
C GLN A 139 21.53 -17.14 -61.05
N GLU A 140 22.48 -16.87 -61.96
CA GLU A 140 23.28 -15.63 -61.92
C GLU A 140 22.42 -14.37 -61.98
N ALA A 141 21.43 -14.32 -62.88
CA ALA A 141 20.56 -13.16 -63.03
C ALA A 141 19.71 -12.89 -61.77
N ALA A 142 19.15 -13.95 -61.17
CA ALA A 142 18.36 -13.85 -59.94
C ALA A 142 19.22 -13.42 -58.75
N LEU A 143 20.45 -13.94 -58.65
CA LEU A 143 21.40 -13.57 -57.60
C LEU A 143 21.88 -12.12 -57.75
N ARG A 144 22.11 -11.64 -58.97
CA ARG A 144 22.41 -10.23 -59.28
C ARG A 144 21.25 -9.31 -58.92
N ALA A 145 20.01 -9.70 -59.21
CA ALA A 145 18.82 -8.93 -58.83
C ALA A 145 18.69 -8.82 -57.30
N LYS A 146 18.94 -9.92 -56.56
CA LYS A 146 18.95 -9.94 -55.09
C LYS A 146 20.04 -9.01 -54.53
N GLU A 147 21.23 -9.02 -55.12
CA GLU A 147 22.35 -8.15 -54.72
C GLU A 147 22.05 -6.66 -54.97
N ALA A 148 21.49 -6.34 -56.14
CA ALA A 148 21.07 -4.98 -56.48
C ALA A 148 19.99 -4.45 -55.53
N GLY A 149 19.01 -5.31 -55.18
CA GLY A 149 17.97 -4.99 -54.20
C GLY A 149 18.54 -4.73 -52.81
N ALA A 150 19.46 -5.58 -52.35
CA ALA A 150 20.13 -5.41 -51.05
C ALA A 150 20.97 -4.12 -50.99
N ARG A 151 21.70 -3.78 -52.06
CA ARG A 151 22.42 -2.49 -52.15
C ARG A 151 21.48 -1.29 -52.16
N ALA A 152 20.38 -1.37 -52.90
CA ALA A 152 19.41 -0.29 -52.96
C ALA A 152 18.81 -0.02 -51.59
N TRP A 153 18.40 -1.09 -50.89
CA TRP A 153 17.91 -1.00 -49.51
C TRP A 153 18.98 -0.44 -48.55
N ALA A 154 20.23 -0.90 -48.64
CA ALA A 154 21.32 -0.42 -47.78
C ALA A 154 21.59 1.08 -47.97
N ARG A 155 21.60 1.58 -49.22
CA ARG A 155 21.73 3.03 -49.49
C ARG A 155 20.54 3.83 -48.95
N GLU A 156 19.33 3.29 -49.07
CA GLU A 156 18.13 3.93 -48.53
C GLU A 156 18.18 4.00 -47.00
N ALA A 157 18.62 2.92 -46.35
CA ALA A 157 18.82 2.85 -44.91
C ALA A 157 19.90 3.83 -44.43
N GLU A 158 21.07 3.87 -45.07
CA GLU A 158 22.14 4.82 -44.75
C GLU A 158 21.69 6.27 -44.95
N GLY A 159 20.98 6.58 -46.04
CA GLY A 159 20.41 7.90 -46.28
C GLY A 159 19.37 8.30 -45.22
N ALA A 160 18.56 7.36 -44.76
CA ALA A 160 17.61 7.61 -43.67
C ALA A 160 18.32 7.85 -42.32
N LEU A 161 19.37 7.07 -42.00
CA LEU A 161 20.19 7.24 -40.80
C LEU A 161 20.93 8.59 -40.79
N GLN A 162 21.46 9.04 -41.93
CA GLN A 162 22.10 10.36 -42.03
C GLN A 162 21.10 11.50 -41.79
N GLY A 163 19.85 11.33 -42.22
CA GLY A 163 18.76 12.28 -41.94
C GLY A 163 18.35 12.29 -40.46
N ALA A 164 18.36 11.13 -39.80
CA ALA A 164 17.98 10.97 -38.40
C ALA A 164 18.88 11.76 -37.42
N ALA A 165 20.13 12.05 -37.78
CA ALA A 165 21.02 12.88 -36.96
C ALA A 165 20.50 14.31 -36.72
N ARG A 166 19.59 14.81 -37.57
CA ARG A 166 18.98 16.15 -37.46
C ARG A 166 17.58 16.14 -36.85
N TRP A 167 17.14 15.00 -36.35
CA TRP A 167 15.77 14.77 -35.91
C TRP A 167 15.39 15.63 -34.68
N GLN A 168 14.16 16.14 -34.69
CA GLN A 168 13.51 16.77 -33.55
C GLN A 168 12.35 15.89 -33.01
N PRO A 169 11.99 15.98 -31.71
CA PRO A 169 10.88 15.21 -31.12
C PRO A 169 9.54 15.26 -31.86
N SER A 170 9.28 16.32 -32.62
CA SER A 170 8.09 16.51 -33.46
C SER A 170 8.13 15.80 -34.81
N ASP A 171 9.29 15.28 -35.24
CA ASP A 171 9.52 14.73 -36.58
C ASP A 171 9.07 13.25 -36.70
N ALA A 172 7.77 13.01 -36.52
CA ALA A 172 7.16 11.68 -36.64
C ALA A 172 7.39 11.02 -38.02
N ALA A 173 7.55 11.83 -39.08
CA ALA A 173 7.76 11.35 -40.44
C ALA A 173 9.10 10.60 -40.60
N SER A 174 10.15 11.05 -39.92
CA SER A 174 11.48 10.43 -39.97
C SER A 174 11.51 9.08 -39.24
N GLU A 175 10.87 9.01 -38.07
CA GLU A 175 10.72 7.76 -37.32
C GLU A 175 9.90 6.72 -38.10
N GLU A 176 8.78 7.15 -38.71
CA GLU A 176 7.95 6.27 -39.52
C GLU A 176 8.67 5.79 -40.78
N LYS A 177 9.54 6.61 -41.37
CA LYS A 177 10.43 6.20 -42.47
C LYS A 177 11.37 5.08 -42.04
N LEU A 178 12.04 5.19 -40.89
CA LEU A 178 12.92 4.13 -40.37
C LEU A 178 12.13 2.84 -40.06
N ARG A 179 10.95 2.96 -39.44
CA ARG A 179 10.06 1.82 -39.18
C ARG A 179 9.62 1.14 -40.49
N SER A 180 9.28 1.91 -41.51
CA SER A 180 8.89 1.38 -42.81
C SER A 180 10.02 0.58 -43.47
N LEU A 181 11.28 0.98 -43.28
CA LEU A 181 12.45 0.27 -43.80
C LEU A 181 12.69 -1.08 -43.12
N LEU A 182 12.39 -1.18 -41.82
CA LEU A 182 12.45 -2.44 -41.06
C LEU A 182 11.24 -3.36 -41.33
N ARG A 183 10.06 -2.80 -41.67
CA ARG A 183 8.87 -3.59 -42.05
C ARG A 183 8.97 -4.15 -43.46
N ARG A 184 9.71 -3.50 -44.36
CA ARG A 184 9.99 -4.05 -45.68
C ARG A 184 10.76 -5.36 -45.47
N PRO A 185 10.39 -6.45 -46.15
CA PRO A 185 11.10 -7.70 -46.00
C PRO A 185 12.56 -7.42 -46.31
N GLU A 186 13.44 -7.64 -45.31
CA GLU A 186 14.85 -7.80 -45.56
C GLU A 186 14.97 -8.75 -46.76
N PRO A 187 15.80 -8.47 -47.78
CA PRO A 187 15.98 -9.41 -48.87
C PRO A 187 16.36 -10.78 -48.28
N ALA A 188 15.39 -11.69 -48.24
CA ALA A 188 15.33 -12.77 -47.25
C ALA A 188 16.65 -13.56 -47.14
N GLY A 189 17.14 -13.76 -45.91
CA GLY A 189 18.36 -14.54 -45.65
C GLY A 189 19.69 -13.78 -45.86
N LEU A 190 19.66 -12.45 -45.97
CA LEU A 190 20.87 -11.62 -45.89
C LEU A 190 21.00 -10.99 -44.51
N THR A 191 22.21 -10.90 -43.97
CA THR A 191 22.50 -10.11 -42.76
C THR A 191 23.03 -8.74 -43.15
N LEU A 192 22.23 -7.69 -42.93
CA LEU A 192 22.60 -6.32 -43.28
C LEU A 192 22.88 -5.49 -42.01
N PRO A 193 24.13 -5.01 -41.78
CA PRO A 193 24.49 -4.21 -40.60
C PRO A 193 23.65 -2.92 -40.43
N ALA A 194 23.14 -2.38 -41.54
CA ALA A 194 22.27 -1.22 -41.51
C ALA A 194 20.93 -1.50 -40.80
N ALA A 195 20.44 -2.74 -40.76
CA ALA A 195 19.21 -3.10 -40.05
C ALA A 195 19.36 -2.93 -38.53
N GLU A 196 20.45 -3.43 -37.95
CA GLU A 196 20.74 -3.20 -36.53
C GLU A 196 20.95 -1.72 -36.20
N SER A 197 21.56 -0.98 -37.12
CA SER A 197 21.78 0.46 -36.97
C SER A 197 20.45 1.23 -37.00
N LEU A 198 19.52 0.84 -37.88
CA LEU A 198 18.15 1.37 -37.93
C LEU A 198 17.39 1.09 -36.62
N SER A 199 17.47 -0.13 -36.10
CA SER A 199 16.81 -0.49 -34.84
C SER A 199 17.34 0.32 -33.66
N ARG A 200 18.67 0.44 -33.53
CA ARG A 200 19.29 1.26 -32.47
C ARG A 200 18.91 2.74 -32.58
N GLU A 201 18.87 3.29 -33.79
CA GLU A 201 18.45 4.67 -33.97
C GLU A 201 16.96 4.85 -33.62
N LEU A 202 16.09 3.90 -33.96
CA LEU A 202 14.69 3.94 -33.56
C LEU A 202 14.49 3.91 -32.04
N GLU A 203 15.25 3.07 -31.33
CA GLU A 203 15.23 3.04 -29.86
C GLU A 203 15.70 4.39 -29.29
N ARG A 204 16.77 4.97 -29.85
CA ARG A 204 17.26 6.30 -29.48
C ARG A 204 16.19 7.37 -29.70
N LEU A 205 15.58 7.47 -30.88
CA LEU A 205 14.56 8.48 -31.19
C LEU A 205 13.31 8.29 -30.30
N GLY A 206 12.90 7.05 -30.06
CA GLY A 206 11.81 6.72 -29.15
C GLY A 206 12.07 7.23 -27.74
N TRP A 207 13.29 7.01 -27.23
CA TRP A 207 13.71 7.51 -25.94
C TRP A 207 13.77 9.05 -25.90
N VAL A 208 14.29 9.72 -26.94
CA VAL A 208 14.34 11.20 -26.94
C VAL A 208 12.93 11.81 -26.91
N ARG A 209 11.96 11.24 -27.64
CA ARG A 209 10.55 11.67 -27.59
C ARG A 209 9.98 11.53 -26.18
N GLU A 210 10.21 10.38 -25.55
CA GLU A 210 9.76 10.13 -24.18
C GLU A 210 10.41 11.09 -23.17
N ALA A 211 11.72 11.33 -23.29
CA ALA A 211 12.44 12.25 -22.42
C ALA A 211 11.95 13.70 -22.57
N ALA A 212 11.58 14.11 -23.80
CA ALA A 212 10.94 15.39 -24.05
C ALA A 212 9.55 15.49 -23.37
N ALA A 213 8.71 14.46 -23.53
CA ALA A 213 7.40 14.41 -22.88
C ALA A 213 7.49 14.49 -21.35
N LEU A 214 8.41 13.74 -20.73
CA LEU A 214 8.66 13.79 -19.29
C LEU A 214 9.24 15.13 -18.81
N SER A 215 9.90 15.87 -19.69
CA SER A 215 10.44 17.19 -19.38
C SER A 215 9.37 18.27 -19.41
N GLU A 216 8.37 18.15 -20.29
CA GLU A 216 7.23 19.06 -20.39
C GLU A 216 6.13 18.76 -19.36
N GLU A 217 6.05 17.51 -18.88
CA GLU A 217 5.10 17.12 -17.85
C GLU A 217 5.34 17.92 -16.55
N PRO A 218 4.29 18.54 -15.96
CA PRO A 218 4.45 19.40 -14.79
C PRO A 218 4.77 18.63 -13.50
N LYS A 219 4.30 17.38 -13.38
CA LYS A 219 4.51 16.51 -12.21
C LYS A 219 4.69 15.04 -12.63
N PRO A 220 5.74 14.70 -13.40
CA PRO A 220 6.00 13.31 -13.75
C PRO A 220 6.23 12.47 -12.50
N ARG A 221 5.85 11.20 -12.57
CA ARG A 221 6.10 10.23 -11.50
C ARG A 221 7.59 9.94 -11.38
N LEU A 222 8.09 9.85 -10.14
CA LEU A 222 9.49 9.52 -9.87
C LEU A 222 9.94 8.21 -10.54
N ASP A 223 9.07 7.19 -10.56
CA ASP A 223 9.41 5.90 -11.18
C ASP A 223 9.58 6.02 -12.69
N ALA A 224 8.75 6.82 -13.36
CA ALA A 224 8.90 7.09 -14.79
C ALA A 224 10.24 7.79 -15.10
N LEU A 225 10.66 8.74 -14.26
CA LEU A 225 11.97 9.39 -14.39
C LEU A 225 13.12 8.40 -14.20
N LYS A 226 13.02 7.49 -13.23
CA LYS A 226 14.02 6.43 -12.98
C LYS A 226 14.09 5.43 -14.12
N GLU A 227 12.95 4.97 -14.62
CA GLU A 227 12.87 4.05 -15.75
C GLU A 227 13.42 4.66 -17.04
N ALA A 228 13.13 5.94 -17.31
CA ALA A 228 13.69 6.67 -18.44
C ALA A 228 15.21 6.83 -18.30
N THR A 229 15.72 7.12 -17.11
CA THR A 229 17.17 7.25 -16.85
C THR A 229 17.88 5.90 -17.04
N SER A 230 17.36 4.83 -16.45
CA SER A 230 17.92 3.47 -16.62
C SER A 230 17.93 3.01 -18.07
N ARG A 231 16.87 3.31 -18.84
CA ARG A 231 16.86 3.02 -20.28
C ARG A 231 17.85 3.86 -21.07
N ALA A 232 18.09 5.11 -20.67
CA ALA A 232 19.13 5.94 -21.28
C ALA A 232 20.51 5.27 -21.13
N ASP A 233 20.82 4.73 -19.95
CA ASP A 233 22.08 4.04 -19.69
C ASP A 233 22.22 2.77 -20.53
N LEU A 234 21.17 1.94 -20.61
CA LEU A 234 21.14 0.73 -21.44
C LEU A 234 21.37 1.03 -22.93
N LEU A 235 20.86 2.16 -23.42
CA LEU A 235 21.03 2.61 -24.79
C LEU A 235 22.33 3.42 -25.03
N GLY A 236 23.13 3.68 -24.00
CA GLY A 236 24.35 4.50 -24.09
C GLY A 236 24.09 6.00 -24.32
N LEU A 237 22.92 6.49 -23.92
CA LEU A 237 22.41 7.84 -24.16
C LEU A 237 22.62 8.80 -22.97
N SER A 238 23.28 8.38 -21.90
CA SER A 238 23.50 9.18 -20.68
C SER A 238 24.25 10.49 -20.93
N HIS A 239 24.99 10.57 -22.04
CA HIS A 239 25.68 11.78 -22.49
C HIS A 239 24.74 12.89 -23.00
N LEU A 240 23.47 12.58 -23.28
CA LEU A 240 22.51 13.55 -23.80
C LEU A 240 22.08 14.54 -22.71
N PRO A 241 21.91 15.85 -23.02
CA PRO A 241 21.46 16.84 -22.05
C PRO A 241 20.10 16.51 -21.41
N ALA A 242 19.20 15.89 -22.18
CA ALA A 242 17.91 15.43 -21.67
C ALA A 242 18.09 14.34 -20.60
N ALA A 243 19.02 13.40 -20.79
CA ALA A 243 19.28 12.31 -19.83
C ALA A 243 19.81 12.89 -18.51
N ALA A 244 20.81 13.77 -18.59
CA ALA A 244 21.36 14.46 -17.43
C ALA A 244 20.31 15.34 -16.70
N SER A 245 19.33 15.90 -17.43
CA SER A 245 18.23 16.65 -16.83
C SER A 245 17.29 15.74 -16.04
N LEU A 246 16.85 14.63 -16.63
CA LEU A 246 15.98 13.65 -15.97
C LEU A 246 16.68 13.01 -14.77
N GLU A 247 17.97 12.66 -14.89
CA GLU A 247 18.77 12.11 -13.81
C GLU A 247 18.85 13.07 -12.62
N ARG A 248 19.13 14.36 -12.86
CA ARG A 248 19.16 15.37 -11.79
C ARG A 248 17.82 15.49 -11.07
N ARG A 249 16.71 15.50 -11.81
CA ARG A 249 15.35 15.54 -11.22
C ARG A 249 15.08 14.28 -10.40
N ALA A 250 15.36 13.11 -10.95
CA ALA A 250 15.18 11.82 -10.28
C ALA A 250 16.05 11.70 -9.01
N ALA A 251 17.29 12.17 -9.06
CA ALA A 251 18.21 12.15 -7.92
C ALA A 251 17.76 13.12 -6.81
N ALA A 252 17.34 14.34 -7.18
CA ALA A 252 16.81 15.32 -6.22
C ALA A 252 15.54 14.78 -5.52
N ALA A 253 14.59 14.24 -6.29
CA ALA A 253 13.39 13.61 -5.76
C ALA A 253 13.71 12.38 -4.89
N SER A 254 14.64 11.51 -5.30
CA SER A 254 15.02 10.35 -4.51
C SER A 254 15.68 10.74 -3.17
N LYS A 255 16.53 11.77 -3.18
CA LYS A 255 17.13 12.31 -1.95
C LYS A 255 16.06 12.89 -1.03
N TRP A 256 15.10 13.62 -1.59
CA TRP A 256 13.97 14.15 -0.83
C TRP A 256 13.10 13.03 -0.25
N CYS A 257 12.75 11.98 -1.02
CA CYS A 257 12.02 10.81 -0.54
C CYS A 257 12.74 10.13 0.63
N GLY A 258 14.07 10.06 0.59
CA GLY A 258 14.86 9.54 1.71
C GLY A 258 14.67 10.35 3.00
N ARG A 259 14.65 11.69 2.93
CA ARG A 259 14.36 12.54 4.08
C ARG A 259 12.90 12.45 4.51
N ALA A 260 11.96 12.44 3.55
CA ALA A 260 10.53 12.31 3.79
C ALA A 260 10.22 11.02 4.56
N ASN A 261 10.76 9.87 4.12
CA ASN A 261 10.62 8.60 4.81
C ASN A 261 11.18 8.64 6.24
N ASN A 262 12.31 9.32 6.47
CA ASN A 262 12.83 9.48 7.82
C ASN A 262 11.92 10.33 8.71
N ALA A 263 11.30 11.38 8.16
CA ALA A 263 10.34 12.21 8.86
C ALA A 263 9.02 11.48 9.13
N LEU A 264 8.55 10.62 8.21
CA LEU A 264 7.32 9.83 8.34
C LEU A 264 7.44 8.68 9.36
N ARG A 265 8.65 8.14 9.56
CA ARG A 265 8.93 7.08 10.55
C ARG A 265 8.82 7.52 12.01
N ARG A 266 8.86 8.83 12.26
CA ARG A 266 8.87 9.40 13.61
C ARG A 266 7.78 10.45 13.72
N ARG A 267 7.30 10.69 14.95
CA ARG A 267 6.44 11.84 15.22
C ARG A 267 7.25 13.12 15.01
N SER A 268 6.91 13.86 13.96
CA SER A 268 7.61 15.09 13.55
C SER A 268 6.77 16.33 13.85
N TYR A 269 7.39 17.49 14.04
CA TYR A 269 6.66 18.72 14.27
C TYR A 269 5.94 19.20 13.00
N LEU A 270 4.74 19.76 13.14
CA LEU A 270 3.92 20.24 12.03
C LEU A 270 4.68 21.21 11.10
N ASN A 271 5.42 22.17 11.66
CA ASN A 271 6.21 23.12 10.88
C ASN A 271 7.32 22.46 10.04
N GLN A 272 7.92 21.39 10.55
CA GLN A 272 8.94 20.62 9.81
C GLN A 272 8.31 19.87 8.64
N LEU A 273 7.13 19.26 8.85
CA LEU A 273 6.39 18.58 7.77
C LEU A 273 5.87 19.57 6.72
N GLN A 274 5.41 20.75 7.12
CA GLN A 274 5.03 21.83 6.21
C GLN A 274 6.22 22.30 5.35
N ALA A 275 7.41 22.44 5.94
CA ALA A 275 8.61 22.77 5.18
C ALA A 275 8.98 21.64 4.19
N LEU A 276 8.91 20.38 4.62
CA LEU A 276 9.15 19.23 3.74
C LEU A 276 8.15 19.12 2.59
N SER A 277 6.87 19.39 2.86
CA SER A 277 5.79 19.48 1.86
C SER A 277 6.10 20.56 0.82
N ALA A 278 6.44 21.77 1.27
CA ALA A 278 6.80 22.87 0.37
C ALA A 278 8.05 22.55 -0.48
N GLU A 279 9.08 21.96 0.13
CA GLU A 279 10.27 21.49 -0.59
C GLU A 279 9.92 20.40 -1.62
N GLY A 280 9.04 19.46 -1.28
CA GLY A 280 8.61 18.40 -2.19
C GLY A 280 7.78 18.93 -3.36
N ALA A 281 6.87 19.86 -3.09
CA ALA A 281 6.08 20.53 -4.12
C ALA A 281 6.97 21.31 -5.11
N ALA A 282 8.04 21.94 -4.62
CA ALA A 282 9.00 22.68 -5.44
C ALA A 282 9.82 21.80 -6.40
N LEU A 283 9.91 20.49 -6.15
CA LEU A 283 10.61 19.57 -7.06
C LEU A 283 9.86 19.32 -8.37
N GLY A 284 8.53 19.53 -8.39
CA GLY A 284 7.71 19.25 -9.57
C GLY A 284 7.77 17.78 -10.00
N VAL A 285 7.84 16.86 -9.04
CA VAL A 285 7.86 15.40 -9.26
C VAL A 285 6.80 14.77 -8.36
N ALA A 286 5.92 13.93 -8.92
CA ALA A 286 4.92 13.21 -8.15
C ALA A 286 5.58 12.03 -7.41
N THR A 287 5.36 11.97 -6.09
CA THR A 287 5.89 10.95 -5.20
C THR A 287 4.84 10.57 -4.16
N GLU A 288 4.74 9.29 -3.81
CA GLU A 288 3.83 8.81 -2.78
C GLU A 288 4.08 9.46 -1.41
N GLN A 289 5.35 9.73 -1.08
CA GLN A 289 5.73 10.35 0.19
C GLN A 289 5.23 11.79 0.33
N LEU A 290 5.07 12.52 -0.79
CA LEU A 290 4.53 13.88 -0.78
C LEU A 290 3.04 13.87 -0.49
N GLU A 291 2.29 12.95 -1.11
CA GLU A 291 0.87 12.76 -0.84
C GLU A 291 0.63 12.41 0.64
N GLU A 292 1.45 11.50 1.20
CA GLU A 292 1.34 11.13 2.61
C GLU A 292 1.69 12.29 3.56
N ILE A 293 2.74 13.05 3.28
CA ILE A 293 3.11 14.23 4.09
C ILE A 293 2.01 15.29 4.00
N ASP A 294 1.48 15.57 2.82
CA ASP A 294 0.43 16.58 2.62
C ASP A 294 -0.85 16.23 3.39
N GLU A 295 -1.25 14.96 3.39
CA GLU A 295 -2.42 14.50 4.16
C GLU A 295 -2.19 14.62 5.67
N ARG A 296 -1.00 14.26 6.17
CA ARG A 296 -0.63 14.44 7.58
C ARG A 296 -0.62 15.92 7.98
N VAL A 297 -0.08 16.78 7.13
CA VAL A 297 -0.06 18.24 7.33
C VAL A 297 -1.48 18.79 7.35
N ALA A 298 -2.34 18.39 6.41
CA ALA A 298 -3.73 18.84 6.34
C ALA A 298 -4.52 18.41 7.58
N SER A 299 -4.39 17.15 7.99
CA SER A 299 -5.06 16.61 9.19
C SER A 299 -4.60 17.34 10.46
N ALA A 300 -3.30 17.52 10.64
CA ALA A 300 -2.74 18.24 11.78
C ALA A 300 -3.09 19.74 11.78
N ALA A 301 -3.18 20.38 10.60
CA ALA A 301 -3.58 21.77 10.48
C ALA A 301 -5.06 21.98 10.87
N ARG A 302 -5.96 21.10 10.42
CA ARG A 302 -7.38 21.11 10.82
C ARG A 302 -7.54 20.94 12.33
N TRP A 303 -6.79 20.01 12.92
CA TRP A 303 -6.77 19.84 14.37
C TRP A 303 -6.23 21.08 15.09
N SER A 304 -5.12 21.67 14.62
CA SER A 304 -4.52 22.89 15.21
C SER A 304 -5.48 24.07 15.18
N GLU A 305 -6.23 24.25 14.10
CA GLU A 305 -7.22 25.31 13.98
C GLU A 305 -8.36 25.14 15.00
N ARG A 306 -8.93 23.94 15.11
CA ARG A 306 -9.94 23.61 16.13
C ARG A 306 -9.41 23.82 17.54
N ALA A 307 -8.20 23.34 17.83
CA ALA A 307 -7.56 23.50 19.14
C ALA A 307 -7.33 24.99 19.48
N ARG A 308 -6.87 25.80 18.52
CA ARG A 308 -6.69 27.25 18.72
C ARG A 308 -8.02 27.95 18.97
N ALA A 309 -9.08 27.59 18.24
CA ALA A 309 -10.42 28.14 18.46
C ALA A 309 -10.94 27.81 19.86
N ALA A 310 -10.82 26.55 20.30
CA ALA A 310 -11.22 26.12 21.64
C ALA A 310 -10.43 26.86 22.74
N LEU A 311 -9.11 26.99 22.59
CA LEU A 311 -8.25 27.71 23.54
C LEU A 311 -8.52 29.23 23.56
N ALA A 312 -8.91 29.82 22.43
CA ALA A 312 -9.24 31.24 22.32
C ALA A 312 -10.67 31.57 22.78
N SER A 313 -11.52 30.56 22.99
CA SER A 313 -12.95 30.71 23.31
C SER A 313 -13.23 31.33 24.69
N GLY A 314 -12.21 31.58 25.50
CA GLY A 314 -12.36 32.27 26.80
C GLY A 314 -13.23 31.52 27.81
N GLY A 315 -13.31 30.19 27.71
CA GLY A 315 -14.15 29.35 28.57
C GLY A 315 -15.47 28.89 27.96
N SER A 316 -15.74 29.20 26.69
CA SER A 316 -16.92 28.66 25.99
C SER A 316 -16.74 27.21 25.50
N ALA A 317 -15.51 26.72 25.34
CA ALA A 317 -15.25 25.33 24.96
C ALA A 317 -15.71 24.36 26.06
N SER A 318 -16.37 23.28 25.67
CA SER A 318 -16.86 22.29 26.62
C SER A 318 -15.74 21.34 27.08
N VAL A 319 -15.96 20.69 28.22
CA VAL A 319 -15.05 19.65 28.73
C VAL A 319 -14.94 18.50 27.72
N GLU A 320 -16.05 18.10 27.11
CA GLU A 320 -16.10 17.01 26.12
C GLU A 320 -15.28 17.35 24.89
N GLU A 321 -15.35 18.59 24.40
CA GLU A 321 -14.56 19.05 23.26
C GLU A 321 -13.06 19.04 23.60
N ALA A 322 -12.68 19.50 24.80
CA ALA A 322 -11.28 19.50 25.23
C ALA A 322 -10.71 18.06 25.36
N VAL A 323 -11.50 17.13 25.91
CA VAL A 323 -11.13 15.71 26.00
C VAL A 323 -11.02 15.09 24.60
N ALA A 324 -11.97 15.38 23.69
CA ALA A 324 -11.91 14.92 22.30
C ALA A 324 -10.67 15.46 21.58
N LEU A 325 -10.33 16.73 21.75
CA LEU A 325 -9.12 17.31 21.17
C LEU A 325 -7.85 16.64 21.71
N ALA A 326 -7.80 16.30 23.02
CA ALA A 326 -6.68 15.61 23.62
C ALA A 326 -6.51 14.17 23.09
N THR A 327 -7.62 13.43 22.92
CA THR A 327 -7.58 12.06 22.37
C THR A 327 -7.21 12.06 20.89
N GLU A 328 -7.77 12.98 20.10
CA GLU A 328 -7.39 13.19 18.70
C GLU A 328 -5.90 13.53 18.58
N ALA A 329 -5.37 14.41 19.44
CA ALA A 329 -3.95 14.78 19.43
C ALA A 329 -3.01 13.60 19.67
N ALA A 330 -3.40 12.68 20.57
CA ALA A 330 -2.63 11.47 20.85
C ALA A 330 -2.64 10.48 19.67
N ALA A 331 -3.69 10.49 18.86
CA ALA A 331 -3.79 9.69 17.63
C ALA A 331 -3.09 10.34 16.43
N LEU A 332 -2.74 11.64 16.51
CA LEU A 332 -1.96 12.31 15.46
C LEU A 332 -0.49 11.86 15.51
N ASP A 333 -0.02 11.30 14.40
CA ASP A 333 1.39 11.02 14.11
C ASP A 333 2.25 12.29 13.86
N VAL A 334 1.74 13.46 14.28
CA VAL A 334 2.37 14.77 14.13
C VAL A 334 2.33 15.48 15.48
N THR A 335 3.44 16.11 15.86
CA THR A 335 3.49 16.98 17.04
C THR A 335 3.04 18.38 16.67
N VAL A 336 2.00 18.86 17.35
CA VAL A 336 1.41 20.17 17.14
C VAL A 336 1.61 21.02 18.40
N ALA A 337 1.84 22.32 18.25
CA ALA A 337 2.19 23.20 19.37
C ALA A 337 1.08 23.31 20.44
N GLU A 338 -0.19 23.24 20.03
CA GLU A 338 -1.33 23.36 20.94
C GLU A 338 -1.57 22.13 21.83
N GLU A 339 -1.02 20.95 21.47
CA GLU A 339 -1.25 19.68 22.18
C GLU A 339 -0.93 19.78 23.68
N GLY A 340 0.18 20.43 24.03
CA GLY A 340 0.59 20.60 25.41
C GLY A 340 -0.42 21.40 26.23
N LYS A 341 -0.97 22.47 25.65
CA LYS A 341 -1.96 23.34 26.32
C LYS A 341 -3.30 22.63 26.48
N VAL A 342 -3.75 21.92 25.45
CA VAL A 342 -4.99 21.12 25.53
C VAL A 342 -4.86 20.03 26.60
N LYS A 343 -3.70 19.36 26.67
CA LYS A 343 -3.43 18.34 27.69
C LYS A 343 -3.42 18.93 29.10
N GLU A 344 -2.77 20.06 29.32
CA GLU A 344 -2.74 20.76 30.62
C GLU A 344 -4.16 21.19 31.05
N LEU A 345 -4.97 21.65 30.10
CA LEU A 345 -6.35 22.06 30.34
C LEU A 345 -7.22 20.88 30.82
N VAL A 346 -7.15 19.74 30.12
CA VAL A 346 -7.85 18.51 30.51
C VAL A 346 -7.36 18.01 31.87
N GLN A 347 -6.05 18.02 32.12
CA GLN A 347 -5.49 17.61 33.42
C GLN A 347 -5.97 18.51 34.57
N SER A 348 -6.04 19.82 34.35
CA SER A 348 -6.55 20.77 35.35
C SER A 348 -8.00 20.47 35.70
N HIS A 349 -8.83 20.21 34.69
CA HIS A 349 -10.22 19.78 34.88
C HIS A 349 -10.33 18.44 35.62
N GLU A 350 -9.55 17.41 35.24
CA GLU A 350 -9.59 16.10 35.90
C GLU A 350 -9.22 16.17 37.39
N LEU A 351 -8.22 16.98 37.74
CA LEU A 351 -7.81 17.17 39.13
C LEU A 351 -8.90 17.88 39.94
N TRP A 352 -9.51 18.91 39.35
CA TRP A 352 -10.66 19.59 39.95
C TRP A 352 -11.84 18.63 40.13
N ALA A 353 -12.23 17.90 39.08
CA ALA A 353 -13.36 16.97 39.09
C ALA A 353 -13.17 15.87 40.13
N LYS A 354 -11.96 15.28 40.25
CA LYS A 354 -11.65 14.30 41.31
C LYS A 354 -11.85 14.88 42.71
N ARG A 355 -11.43 16.13 42.94
CA ARG A 355 -11.59 16.80 44.23
C ARG A 355 -13.06 17.15 44.51
N ALA A 356 -13.79 17.66 43.52
CA ALA A 356 -15.20 17.99 43.64
C ALA A 356 -16.04 16.73 43.88
N THR A 357 -15.82 15.65 43.11
CA THR A 357 -16.44 14.34 43.35
C THR A 357 -16.12 13.82 44.74
N GLY A 358 -14.87 13.90 45.21
CA GLY A 358 -14.53 13.48 46.58
C GLY A 358 -15.18 14.32 47.69
N ALA A 359 -15.57 15.57 47.40
CA ALA A 359 -16.24 16.47 48.33
C ALA A 359 -17.75 16.21 48.41
N PHE A 360 -18.41 15.91 47.29
CA PHE A 360 -19.87 15.74 47.20
C PHE A 360 -20.31 14.29 47.15
N VAL A 361 -19.54 13.39 46.55
CA VAL A 361 -19.92 11.99 46.30
C VAL A 361 -19.20 11.06 47.27
N LYS A 362 -19.92 10.08 47.82
CA LYS A 362 -19.31 9.06 48.66
C LYS A 362 -18.48 8.06 47.85
N ARG A 363 -17.40 7.56 48.44
CA ARG A 363 -16.60 6.48 47.86
C ARG A 363 -17.50 5.25 47.66
N GLY A 364 -17.49 4.68 46.45
CA GLY A 364 -18.30 3.51 46.09
C GLY A 364 -19.73 3.84 45.63
N CYS A 365 -20.11 5.12 45.55
CA CYS A 365 -21.34 5.53 44.87
C CYS A 365 -21.09 5.59 43.35
N GLY A 366 -22.00 5.02 42.56
CA GLY A 366 -21.93 5.05 41.09
C GLY A 366 -22.45 6.34 40.45
N ALA A 367 -22.97 7.27 41.24
CA ALA A 367 -23.49 8.55 40.75
C ALA A 367 -22.36 9.47 40.27
N SER A 368 -22.58 10.15 39.16
CA SER A 368 -21.73 11.25 38.72
C SER A 368 -21.86 12.47 39.63
N LEU A 369 -20.88 13.38 39.57
CA LEU A 369 -20.94 14.62 40.33
C LEU A 369 -22.16 15.46 39.91
N LEU A 370 -22.43 15.56 38.61
CA LEU A 370 -23.59 16.29 38.11
C LEU A 370 -24.90 15.72 38.64
N GLU A 371 -25.07 14.39 38.57
CA GLU A 371 -26.25 13.71 39.14
C GLU A 371 -26.38 13.98 40.64
N ALA A 372 -25.28 13.92 41.37
CA ALA A 372 -25.25 14.20 42.80
C ALA A 372 -25.64 15.64 43.17
N LEU A 373 -25.39 16.61 42.27
CA LEU A 373 -25.71 18.03 42.47
C LEU A 373 -27.12 18.41 41.99
N THR A 374 -27.69 17.63 41.05
CA THR A 374 -29.02 17.92 40.48
C THR A 374 -30.13 17.10 41.12
N HIS A 375 -29.85 15.90 41.62
CA HIS A 375 -30.85 15.04 42.27
C HIS A 375 -31.01 15.39 43.76
N ARG A 376 -32.02 16.24 44.04
CA ARG A 376 -32.40 16.76 45.37
C ARG A 376 -32.98 15.71 46.33
N GLY A 377 -32.22 14.65 46.64
CA GLY A 377 -32.60 13.67 47.65
C GLY A 377 -33.72 12.68 47.25
N GLU A 378 -34.10 12.62 45.98
CA GLU A 378 -34.88 11.48 45.47
C GLU A 378 -33.97 10.25 45.34
N PRO A 379 -34.41 9.05 45.79
CA PRO A 379 -33.61 7.85 45.66
C PRO A 379 -33.47 7.49 44.19
N LEU A 380 -32.30 7.80 43.60
CA LEU A 380 -31.85 7.16 42.38
C LEU A 380 -31.88 5.65 42.62
N GLU A 381 -32.43 4.88 41.68
CA GLU A 381 -32.38 3.42 41.72
C GLU A 381 -30.90 2.99 41.72
N THR A 382 -30.33 2.80 42.90
CA THR A 382 -28.98 2.30 43.04
C THR A 382 -28.97 0.86 42.55
N THR A 383 -28.47 0.64 41.35
CA THR A 383 -27.91 -0.64 40.91
C THR A 383 -26.61 -0.88 41.66
N ALA A 384 -26.67 -0.96 43.00
CA ALA A 384 -25.57 -1.38 43.84
C ALA A 384 -25.43 -2.91 43.76
N GLU A 385 -25.16 -3.41 42.57
CA GLU A 385 -24.58 -4.72 42.33
C GLU A 385 -23.07 -4.51 42.19
N SER A 386 -22.39 -4.25 43.30
CA SER A 386 -20.93 -4.37 43.35
C SER A 386 -20.61 -5.76 43.88
N GLU A 387 -20.19 -6.61 42.96
CA GLU A 387 -19.58 -7.90 43.24
C GLU A 387 -18.35 -7.77 44.15
N ASP A 388 -18.15 -8.86 44.87
CA ASP A 388 -17.15 -9.11 45.90
C ASP A 388 -15.72 -8.82 45.39
N GLY A 389 -15.05 -7.85 46.00
CA GLY A 389 -13.69 -7.45 45.67
C GLY A 389 -12.90 -7.17 46.94
N GLY A 390 -12.33 -8.23 47.52
CA GLY A 390 -11.48 -8.17 48.71
C GLY A 390 -10.30 -7.22 48.56
N GLY A 391 -10.21 -6.25 49.46
CA GLY A 391 -9.08 -5.35 49.62
C GLY A 391 -9.02 -4.82 51.04
N GLU A 392 -8.05 -5.29 51.81
CA GLU A 392 -7.70 -4.78 53.13
C GLU A 392 -7.20 -3.34 53.04
N GLN A 393 -7.84 -2.41 53.76
CA GLN A 393 -7.21 -1.53 54.76
C GLN A 393 -8.19 -0.44 55.24
N SER A 394 -8.53 -0.58 56.53
CA SER A 394 -8.54 0.47 57.56
C SER A 394 -9.32 1.77 57.34
N GLY A 395 -10.38 1.93 58.15
CA GLY A 395 -10.74 3.22 58.73
C GLY A 395 -11.74 4.07 57.96
N THR A 396 -13.00 3.61 57.90
CA THR A 396 -14.29 4.35 57.92
C THR A 396 -15.27 3.68 56.96
N THR A 397 -15.94 2.63 57.42
CA THR A 397 -17.09 2.05 56.71
C THR A 397 -18.24 3.05 56.78
N ALA A 398 -18.31 3.95 55.79
CA ALA A 398 -19.29 5.03 55.76
C ALA A 398 -20.69 4.43 55.53
N CYS A 399 -21.54 4.48 56.55
CA CYS A 399 -22.96 4.13 56.47
C CYS A 399 -23.62 4.83 55.25
N CYS A 400 -24.31 4.07 54.39
CA CYS A 400 -25.00 4.61 53.20
C CYS A 400 -26.10 5.62 53.55
N PHE A 401 -26.51 5.69 54.82
CA PHE A 401 -27.56 6.57 55.34
C PHE A 401 -27.04 7.84 56.05
N CYS A 402 -25.72 8.00 56.23
CA CYS A 402 -25.13 9.17 56.90
C CYS A 402 -24.38 10.10 55.93
N THR A 403 -24.41 11.42 56.08
CA THR A 403 -23.62 12.32 55.18
C THR A 403 -22.13 12.41 55.55
N GLY A 404 -21.69 11.71 56.60
CA GLY A 404 -20.33 11.78 57.14
C GLY A 404 -20.15 12.84 58.23
N ASN A 405 -20.89 13.97 58.17
CA ASN A 405 -20.86 15.06 59.17
C ASN A 405 -22.17 15.19 59.98
N ASP A 406 -23.09 14.23 59.87
CA ASP A 406 -24.35 14.25 60.62
C ASP A 406 -24.13 14.06 62.15
N ALA A 407 -25.07 14.51 62.98
CA ALA A 407 -25.06 14.26 64.44
C ALA A 407 -25.00 12.76 64.82
N ALA A 408 -25.28 11.87 63.87
CA ALA A 408 -25.12 10.43 64.02
C ALA A 408 -23.64 10.00 64.11
N THR A 409 -22.72 10.68 63.42
CA THR A 409 -21.27 10.40 63.48
C THR A 409 -20.68 10.80 64.84
N THR A 410 -21.30 11.72 65.58
CA THR A 410 -20.92 12.10 66.96
C THR A 410 -21.46 11.14 68.03
N SER A 411 -22.47 10.33 67.72
CA SER A 411 -23.10 9.41 68.70
C SER A 411 -22.18 8.25 69.14
N LYS A 412 -21.11 7.97 68.38
CA LYS A 412 -20.22 6.80 68.52
C LYS A 412 -20.94 5.42 68.57
N PHE A 413 -22.26 5.38 68.44
CA PHE A 413 -23.06 4.17 68.53
C PHE A 413 -23.29 3.58 67.13
N MET A 414 -22.86 2.33 66.95
CA MET A 414 -23.04 1.58 65.72
C MET A 414 -23.73 0.25 66.02
N ILE A 415 -24.54 -0.22 65.07
CA ILE A 415 -25.24 -1.50 65.09
C ILE A 415 -24.86 -2.29 63.83
N GLY A 416 -24.54 -3.58 64.00
CA GLY A 416 -24.23 -4.51 62.91
C GLY A 416 -25.49 -5.26 62.47
N CYS A 417 -25.64 -5.48 61.17
CA CYS A 417 -26.77 -6.25 60.63
C CYS A 417 -26.48 -7.75 60.60
N ASP A 418 -27.35 -8.57 61.21
CA ASP A 418 -27.17 -10.03 61.33
C ASP A 418 -27.32 -10.81 60.00
N ALA A 419 -27.79 -10.15 58.94
CA ALA A 419 -27.98 -10.75 57.62
C ALA A 419 -26.83 -10.46 56.63
N CYS A 420 -26.06 -9.37 56.83
CA CYS A 420 -25.02 -8.95 55.88
C CYS A 420 -23.73 -8.46 56.54
N ASP A 421 -23.64 -8.49 57.86
CA ASP A 421 -22.49 -8.08 58.69
C ASP A 421 -22.01 -6.63 58.49
N ARG A 422 -22.80 -5.80 57.79
CA ARG A 422 -22.51 -4.37 57.60
C ARG A 422 -22.88 -3.57 58.86
N TRP A 423 -22.07 -2.56 59.16
CA TRP A 423 -22.23 -1.68 60.31
C TRP A 423 -22.88 -0.36 59.94
N TYR A 424 -23.80 0.11 60.79
CA TYR A 424 -24.57 1.33 60.59
C TYR A 424 -24.54 2.19 61.86
N HIS A 425 -24.57 3.52 61.71
CA HIS A 425 -24.84 4.38 62.87
C HIS A 425 -26.28 4.18 63.29
N GLY A 426 -26.55 3.86 64.56
CA GLY A 426 -27.91 3.61 65.04
C GLY A 426 -28.91 4.70 64.62
N PRO A 427 -28.62 6.00 64.85
CA PRO A 427 -29.53 7.08 64.46
C PRO A 427 -29.78 7.15 62.94
N CYS A 428 -28.83 6.73 62.10
CA CYS A 428 -28.98 6.74 60.66
C CYS A 428 -29.92 5.64 60.14
N VAL A 429 -30.20 4.63 60.95
CA VAL A 429 -31.11 3.53 60.62
C VAL A 429 -32.36 3.53 61.50
N GLY A 430 -32.63 4.63 62.21
CA GLY A 430 -33.83 4.75 63.07
C GLY A 430 -33.75 3.94 64.36
N VAL A 431 -32.55 3.54 64.78
CA VAL A 431 -32.31 2.72 65.96
C VAL A 431 -31.59 3.54 67.04
N ASP A 432 -32.25 3.77 68.17
CA ASP A 432 -31.58 4.35 69.33
C ASP A 432 -30.81 3.28 70.13
N LYS A 433 -29.89 3.73 71.00
CA LYS A 433 -29.04 2.82 71.79
C LYS A 433 -29.86 1.92 72.73
N LYS A 434 -30.94 2.45 73.33
CA LYS A 434 -31.76 1.69 74.30
C LYS A 434 -32.55 0.57 73.61
N ALA A 435 -33.05 0.86 72.41
CA ALA A 435 -33.72 -0.11 71.56
C ALA A 435 -32.73 -1.18 71.13
N ALA A 436 -31.51 -0.80 70.75
CA ALA A 436 -30.47 -1.76 70.37
C ALA A 436 -30.04 -2.68 71.51
N ASP A 437 -29.91 -2.15 72.73
CA ASP A 437 -29.58 -2.96 73.93
C ASP A 437 -30.65 -4.02 74.24
N GLN A 438 -31.88 -3.86 73.73
CA GLN A 438 -33.01 -4.78 73.90
C GLN A 438 -33.28 -5.65 72.66
N MET A 439 -32.57 -5.41 71.56
CA MET A 439 -32.72 -6.16 70.31
C MET A 439 -31.89 -7.43 70.33
N THR A 440 -32.51 -8.55 69.97
CA THR A 440 -31.83 -9.84 69.76
C THR A 440 -31.33 -10.03 68.34
N GLU A 441 -31.97 -9.38 67.37
CA GLU A 441 -31.64 -9.44 65.96
C GLU A 441 -31.94 -8.07 65.30
N TYR A 442 -31.02 -7.60 64.46
CA TYR A 442 -31.15 -6.40 63.65
C TYR A 442 -30.91 -6.73 62.16
N VAL A 443 -31.95 -6.50 61.35
CA VAL A 443 -31.89 -6.61 59.89
C VAL A 443 -32.00 -5.21 59.28
N CYS A 444 -31.01 -4.81 58.47
CA CYS A 444 -30.97 -3.49 57.86
C CYS A 444 -32.03 -3.32 56.76
N LEU A 445 -32.34 -2.06 56.41
CA LEU A 445 -33.34 -1.73 55.39
C LEU A 445 -33.10 -2.44 54.04
N PHE A 446 -31.84 -2.56 53.60
CA PHE A 446 -31.51 -3.25 52.35
C PHE A 446 -31.83 -4.75 52.41
N CYS A 447 -31.48 -5.43 53.50
CA CYS A 447 -31.78 -6.83 53.71
C CYS A 447 -33.28 -7.08 53.89
N CYS A 448 -33.99 -6.16 54.56
CA CYS A 448 -35.45 -6.19 54.65
C CYS A 448 -36.10 -6.08 53.25
N ARG A 449 -35.68 -5.12 52.43
CA ARG A 449 -36.15 -4.98 51.04
C ARG A 449 -35.86 -6.22 50.19
N LYS A 450 -34.64 -6.76 50.27
CA LYS A 450 -34.23 -7.96 49.51
C LYS A 450 -35.04 -9.20 49.90
N SER A 451 -35.42 -9.32 51.17
CA SER A 451 -36.23 -10.42 51.71
C SER A 451 -37.74 -10.19 51.61
N GLY A 452 -38.18 -9.02 51.10
CA GLY A 452 -39.59 -8.64 51.08
C GLY A 452 -40.21 -8.42 52.47
N THR A 453 -39.38 -8.24 53.51
CA THR A 453 -39.87 -8.02 54.87
C THR A 453 -40.01 -6.52 55.17
N PRO A 454 -41.08 -6.08 55.86
CA PRO A 454 -41.24 -4.68 56.24
C PRO A 454 -40.15 -4.22 57.19
N TYR A 455 -39.63 -3.00 56.99
CA TYR A 455 -38.64 -2.42 57.89
C TYR A 455 -39.29 -2.02 59.22
N LYS A 456 -38.81 -2.58 60.32
CA LYS A 456 -39.48 -2.51 61.63
C LYS A 456 -39.07 -1.31 62.49
N TYR A 457 -38.08 -0.52 62.06
CA TYR A 457 -37.45 0.50 62.89
C TYR A 457 -37.64 1.90 62.30
N GLY A 458 -38.48 2.72 62.96
CA GLY A 458 -38.62 4.17 62.73
C GLY A 458 -39.32 4.60 61.42
N PRO A 459 -40.51 5.22 61.49
CA PRO A 459 -40.99 6.11 60.43
C PRO A 459 -40.43 7.55 60.60
N PRO A 460 -40.01 8.23 59.52
CA PRO A 460 -39.93 7.74 58.14
C PRO A 460 -38.75 6.78 57.91
N GLU A 461 -38.88 5.87 56.92
CA GLU A 461 -37.78 5.01 56.48
C GLU A 461 -36.53 5.85 56.18
N PRO A 462 -35.34 5.42 56.62
CA PRO A 462 -34.12 6.18 56.37
C PRO A 462 -33.80 6.20 54.86
N VAL A 463 -33.82 7.38 54.26
CA VAL A 463 -33.47 7.57 52.85
C VAL A 463 -31.94 7.41 52.69
N PRO A 464 -31.46 6.55 51.77
CA PRO A 464 -30.04 6.47 51.46
C PRO A 464 -29.50 7.84 51.06
N LYS A 465 -28.43 8.30 51.72
CA LYS A 465 -27.78 9.57 51.40
C LYS A 465 -26.58 9.27 50.51
N MET A 466 -26.70 9.58 49.21
CA MET A 466 -25.62 9.35 48.24
C MET A 466 -24.50 10.41 48.33
N THR A 467 -24.84 11.59 48.87
CA THR A 467 -23.93 12.73 48.95
C THR A 467 -23.28 12.87 50.33
N ARG A 468 -22.07 13.40 50.32
CA ARG A 468 -21.45 14.07 51.48
C ARG A 468 -21.99 15.50 51.52
N ARG A 469 -22.08 16.07 52.72
CA ARG A 469 -22.34 17.51 52.89
C ARG A 469 -21.01 18.24 53.07
N PRO A 470 -20.40 18.78 51.99
CA PRO A 470 -19.19 19.59 52.14
C PRO A 470 -19.51 20.90 52.87
N ARG A 471 -18.48 21.54 53.44
CA ARG A 471 -18.63 22.86 54.06
C ARG A 471 -18.79 23.95 52.99
N LEU A 472 -19.53 25.01 53.31
CA LEU A 472 -19.69 26.19 52.43
C LEU A 472 -18.35 26.72 51.89
N ARG A 473 -17.36 26.90 52.78
CA ARG A 473 -15.99 27.33 52.40
C ARG A 473 -15.29 26.41 51.40
N GLN A 474 -15.56 25.10 51.47
CA GLN A 474 -14.97 24.11 50.58
C GLN A 474 -15.62 24.17 49.20
N VAL A 475 -16.94 24.34 49.14
CA VAL A 475 -17.68 24.55 47.89
C VAL A 475 -17.23 25.83 47.19
N ALA A 476 -17.10 26.94 47.93
CA ALA A 476 -16.59 28.21 47.41
C ALA A 476 -15.18 28.06 46.81
N ALA A 477 -14.26 27.39 47.52
CA ALA A 477 -12.92 27.13 46.99
C ALA A 477 -12.92 26.29 45.71
N LEU A 478 -13.81 25.29 45.60
CA LEU A 478 -13.95 24.50 44.38
C LEU A 478 -14.50 25.33 43.21
N ILE A 479 -15.41 26.26 43.46
CA ILE A 479 -15.92 27.19 42.43
C ILE A 479 -14.80 28.14 41.96
N ASP A 480 -14.06 28.74 42.89
CA ASP A 480 -12.94 29.64 42.57
C ASP A 480 -11.81 28.94 41.80
N GLU A 481 -11.61 27.64 42.05
CA GLU A 481 -10.70 26.81 41.26
C GLU A 481 -11.24 26.51 39.87
N ALA A 482 -12.53 26.20 39.75
CA ALA A 482 -13.19 25.95 38.47
C ALA A 482 -13.15 27.18 37.55
N ASP A 483 -13.36 28.38 38.10
CA ASP A 483 -13.33 29.65 37.35
C ASP A 483 -11.97 29.97 36.72
N LYS A 484 -10.89 29.37 37.24
CA LYS A 484 -9.55 29.50 36.68
C LYS A 484 -9.30 28.55 35.52
N ILE A 485 -10.18 27.55 35.32
CA ILE A 485 -10.12 26.60 34.22
C ILE A 485 -10.93 27.21 33.07
N PRO A 486 -10.32 27.54 31.92
CA PRO A 486 -11.03 28.15 30.79
C PRO A 486 -11.83 27.08 30.01
N LEU A 487 -12.77 26.42 30.68
CA LEU A 487 -13.72 25.46 30.13
C LEU A 487 -15.12 25.72 30.69
N SER A 488 -16.14 25.40 29.90
CA SER A 488 -17.51 25.33 30.36
C SER A 488 -17.74 24.02 31.12
N ILE A 489 -17.73 24.10 32.45
CA ILE A 489 -17.90 22.96 33.35
C ILE A 489 -19.36 22.89 33.83
N PRO A 490 -20.14 21.86 33.46
CA PRO A 490 -21.58 21.81 33.72
C PRO A 490 -21.95 21.73 35.21
N GLU A 491 -21.07 21.21 36.06
CA GLU A 491 -21.31 21.07 37.51
C GLU A 491 -21.17 22.39 38.29
N VAL A 492 -20.55 23.43 37.72
CA VAL A 492 -20.27 24.69 38.43
C VAL A 492 -21.55 25.48 38.74
N GLU A 493 -22.48 25.57 37.80
CA GLU A 493 -23.76 26.27 38.00
C GLU A 493 -24.62 25.64 39.10
N PRO A 494 -24.84 24.31 39.12
CA PRO A 494 -25.43 23.63 40.27
C PRO A 494 -24.72 23.93 41.60
N MET A 495 -23.39 23.92 41.63
CA MET A 495 -22.63 24.26 42.85
C MET A 495 -22.86 25.70 43.32
N ARG A 496 -22.90 26.68 42.39
CA ARG A 496 -23.22 28.08 42.70
C ARG A 496 -24.61 28.22 43.29
N ARG A 497 -25.60 27.53 42.70
CA ARG A 497 -26.97 27.51 43.20
C ARG A 497 -27.05 26.93 44.61
N LEU A 498 -26.41 25.79 44.86
CA LEU A 498 -26.34 25.17 46.19
C LEU A 498 -25.69 26.11 47.21
N MET A 499 -24.61 26.79 46.84
CA MET A 499 -23.94 27.77 47.70
C MET A 499 -24.88 28.94 48.05
N SER A 500 -25.61 29.48 47.08
CA SER A 500 -26.55 30.58 47.30
C SER A 500 -27.73 30.16 48.19
N GLU A 501 -28.30 28.97 47.96
CA GLU A 501 -29.40 28.42 48.76
C GLU A 501 -28.95 28.18 50.21
N ALA A 502 -27.76 27.59 50.41
CA ALA A 502 -27.21 27.34 51.73
C ALA A 502 -26.83 28.64 52.48
N ALA A 503 -26.32 29.65 51.78
CA ALA A 503 -26.04 30.97 52.37
C ALA A 503 -27.33 31.68 52.83
N ALA A 504 -28.39 31.63 52.01
CA ALA A 504 -29.70 32.18 52.37
C ALA A 504 -30.28 31.49 53.61
N TRP A 505 -30.20 30.15 53.66
CA TRP A 505 -30.62 29.38 54.83
C TRP A 505 -29.80 29.73 56.08
N GLN A 506 -28.47 29.86 55.96
CA GLN A 506 -27.60 30.19 57.09
C GLN A 506 -27.92 31.59 57.67
N ALA A 507 -28.27 32.56 56.83
CA ALA A 507 -28.72 33.89 57.27
C ALA A 507 -30.06 33.81 58.01
N GLU A 508 -31.02 33.04 57.49
CA GLU A 508 -32.30 32.81 58.16
C GLU A 508 -32.13 32.09 59.52
N ALA A 509 -31.30 31.05 59.56
CA ALA A 509 -30.97 30.31 60.76
C ALA A 509 -30.31 31.19 61.83
N SER A 510 -29.37 32.05 61.43
CA SER A 510 -28.69 32.97 62.36
C SER A 510 -29.68 33.98 62.95
N GLY A 511 -30.59 34.53 62.12
CA GLY A 511 -31.64 35.43 62.60
C GLY A 511 -32.61 34.77 63.58
N VAL A 512 -32.89 33.46 63.43
CA VAL A 512 -33.68 32.69 64.41
C VAL A 512 -32.93 32.48 65.72
N LEU A 513 -31.63 32.16 65.66
CA LEU A 513 -30.79 31.99 66.85
C LEU A 513 -30.63 33.30 67.63
N GLU A 514 -30.52 34.44 66.94
CA GLU A 514 -30.44 35.77 67.58
C GLU A 514 -31.73 36.17 68.30
N GLN A 515 -32.87 35.58 67.94
CA GLN A 515 -34.17 35.81 68.58
C GLN A 515 -34.41 34.90 69.80
N GLU A 516 -33.46 34.04 70.17
CA GLU A 516 -33.52 33.19 71.37
C GLU A 516 -33.67 34.03 72.65
N GLY A 517 -34.84 33.94 73.27
CA GLY A 517 -35.18 34.66 74.51
C GLY A 517 -36.29 35.69 74.35
N SER A 518 -36.71 36.00 73.12
CA SER A 518 -37.93 36.77 72.89
C SER A 518 -39.16 35.87 72.98
N ALA A 519 -40.24 36.33 73.63
CA ALA A 519 -41.52 35.62 73.70
C ALA A 519 -42.21 35.41 72.33
N ALA A 520 -41.60 35.88 71.25
CA ALA A 520 -42.18 35.97 69.91
C ALA A 520 -41.77 34.88 68.92
N LEU A 521 -40.84 33.95 69.24
CA LEU A 521 -40.43 32.93 68.27
C LEU A 521 -41.45 31.77 68.20
N PRO A 522 -42.15 31.56 67.06
CA PRO A 522 -43.10 30.45 66.93
C PRO A 522 -42.36 29.13 66.74
N ALA A 523 -42.78 28.09 67.47
CA ALA A 523 -42.23 26.73 67.35
C ALA A 523 -42.28 26.19 65.91
N SER A 524 -43.33 26.55 65.16
CA SER A 524 -43.49 26.19 63.75
C SER A 524 -42.39 26.77 62.86
N LYS A 525 -41.94 28.01 63.12
CA LYS A 525 -40.86 28.64 62.37
C LYS A 525 -39.53 27.94 62.65
N LEU A 526 -39.22 27.68 63.91
CA LEU A 526 -38.00 26.95 64.30
C LEU A 526 -37.92 25.55 63.65
N LEU A 527 -39.01 24.79 63.72
CA LEU A 527 -39.09 23.46 63.09
C LEU A 527 -38.99 23.54 61.56
N SER A 528 -39.58 24.57 60.92
CA SER A 528 -39.47 24.76 59.47
C SER A 528 -38.04 25.06 59.01
N VAL A 529 -37.29 25.88 59.77
CA VAL A 529 -35.89 26.20 59.46
C VAL A 529 -34.98 24.98 59.68
N ILE A 530 -35.25 24.17 60.71
CA ILE A 530 -34.55 22.90 60.92
C ILE A 530 -34.82 21.93 59.76
N ALA A 531 -36.08 21.76 59.34
CA ALA A 531 -36.43 20.91 58.20
C ALA A 531 -35.75 21.37 56.91
N ALA A 532 -35.71 22.69 56.65
CA ALA A 532 -34.98 23.25 55.50
C ALA A 532 -33.47 22.96 55.57
N GLY A 533 -32.84 23.07 56.76
CA GLY A 533 -31.42 22.74 56.94
C GLY A 533 -31.12 21.25 56.80
N GLU A 534 -32.08 20.40 57.17
CA GLU A 534 -32.01 18.96 56.92
C GLU A 534 -32.15 18.60 55.44
N ALA A 535 -32.72 19.47 54.62
CA ALA A 535 -32.74 19.31 53.16
C ALA A 535 -31.50 19.89 52.45
N CYS A 536 -30.70 20.74 53.10
CA CYS A 536 -29.49 21.32 52.51
C CYS A 536 -28.43 20.25 52.18
N GLU A 537 -27.87 20.31 50.97
CA GLU A 537 -26.79 19.41 50.51
C GLU A 537 -25.38 19.89 50.88
N VAL A 538 -25.28 21.08 51.47
CA VAL A 538 -24.06 21.65 52.05
C VAL A 538 -24.17 21.62 53.58
N GLU A 539 -23.06 21.50 54.31
CA GLU A 539 -23.04 21.41 55.77
C GLU A 539 -23.72 22.64 56.41
N PRO A 540 -24.85 22.48 57.09
CA PRO A 540 -25.58 23.59 57.68
C PRO A 540 -25.01 23.89 59.08
N GLU A 541 -24.04 24.81 59.17
CA GLU A 541 -23.26 25.06 60.40
C GLU A 541 -24.13 25.46 61.60
N ALA A 542 -25.26 26.16 61.37
CA ALA A 542 -26.20 26.56 62.42
C ALA A 542 -27.17 25.44 62.87
N LEU A 543 -27.28 24.31 62.14
CA LEU A 543 -28.28 23.27 62.40
C LEU A 543 -28.12 22.59 63.77
N PRO A 544 -26.90 22.26 64.25
CA PRO A 544 -26.73 21.69 65.59
C PRO A 544 -27.19 22.64 66.70
N ALA A 545 -26.96 23.95 66.54
CA ALA A 545 -27.41 24.96 67.50
C ALA A 545 -28.95 25.05 67.51
N LEU A 546 -29.57 25.15 66.34
CA LEU A 546 -31.04 25.17 66.20
C LEU A 546 -31.69 23.91 66.81
N ARG A 547 -31.10 22.73 66.60
CA ARG A 547 -31.58 21.47 67.20
C ARG A 547 -31.53 21.50 68.73
N LYS A 548 -30.45 22.03 69.31
CA LYS A 548 -30.34 22.17 70.78
C LYS A 548 -31.47 23.04 71.32
N VAL A 549 -31.80 24.10 70.60
CA VAL A 549 -32.79 25.10 71.00
C VAL A 549 -34.21 24.56 70.84
N ALA A 550 -34.47 23.85 69.75
CA ALA A 550 -35.72 23.11 69.57
C ALA A 550 -35.92 22.05 70.67
N ALA A 551 -34.87 21.32 71.03
CA ALA A 551 -34.94 20.33 72.11
C ALA A 551 -35.27 20.99 73.47
N GLN A 552 -34.64 22.14 73.77
CA GLN A 552 -34.95 22.92 74.98
C GLN A 552 -36.39 23.45 74.97
N PHE A 553 -36.87 23.95 73.82
CA PHE A 553 -38.23 24.44 73.65
C PHE A 553 -39.27 23.33 73.83
N LEU A 554 -39.08 22.18 73.18
CA LEU A 554 -39.97 21.01 73.31
C LEU A 554 -39.98 20.46 74.74
N ALA A 555 -38.83 20.43 75.42
CA ALA A 555 -38.73 20.04 76.83
C ALA A 555 -39.40 21.04 77.78
N TRP A 556 -39.40 22.33 77.45
CA TRP A 556 -40.19 23.33 78.17
C TRP A 556 -41.69 23.13 77.94
N GLN A 557 -42.10 22.95 76.68
CA GLN A 557 -43.50 22.78 76.31
C GLN A 557 -44.11 21.51 76.94
N SER A 558 -43.36 20.41 76.99
CA SER A 558 -43.81 19.18 77.66
C SER A 558 -43.98 19.37 79.16
N ARG A 559 -43.04 20.08 79.83
CA ARG A 559 -43.16 20.44 81.25
C ARG A 559 -44.35 21.37 81.50
N ALA A 560 -44.52 22.40 80.69
CA ALA A 560 -45.67 23.31 80.78
C ALA A 560 -46.98 22.56 80.61
N ARG A 561 -47.06 21.63 79.65
CA ARG A 561 -48.24 20.79 79.43
C ARG A 561 -48.52 19.87 80.61
N ALA A 562 -47.50 19.22 81.19
CA ALA A 562 -47.64 18.38 82.38
C ALA A 562 -48.11 19.16 83.61
N VAL A 563 -47.65 20.41 83.76
CA VAL A 563 -48.12 21.32 84.81
C VAL A 563 -49.60 21.70 84.59
N LEU A 564 -49.97 22.02 83.35
CA LEU A 564 -51.35 22.39 83.00
C LEU A 564 -52.33 21.19 83.00
N SER A 565 -51.86 19.96 82.75
CA SER A 565 -52.67 18.73 82.82
C SER A 565 -52.83 18.17 84.24
N GLY A 566 -52.15 18.76 85.24
CA GLY A 566 -52.20 18.29 86.63
C GLY A 566 -51.40 17.01 86.90
N GLU A 567 -50.64 16.52 85.92
CA GLU A 567 -49.81 15.31 86.01
C GLU A 567 -48.41 15.59 86.59
N TRP A 568 -48.11 16.85 86.89
CA TRP A 568 -46.83 17.25 87.44
C TRP A 568 -46.79 17.09 88.97
N SER A 569 -46.11 16.03 89.44
CA SER A 569 -45.76 15.86 90.85
C SER A 569 -44.33 16.35 91.09
N PRO A 570 -44.08 17.33 91.98
CA PRO A 570 -42.74 17.72 92.35
C PRO A 570 -42.17 16.67 93.30
N ILE A 571 -41.42 15.70 92.79
CA ILE A 571 -40.61 14.81 93.61
C ILE A 571 -39.14 15.03 93.27
N HIS A 572 -38.48 15.73 94.21
CA HIS A 572 -37.06 16.02 94.44
C HIS A 572 -36.25 16.78 93.37
#